data_AF-A0A7X1FB42-F1
#
_entry.id   AF-A0A7X1FB42-F1
#
_cell.length_a   1.000
_cell.length_b   1.000
_cell.length_c   1.000
_cell.angle_alpha   90.00
_cell.angle_beta   90.00
_cell.angle_gamma   90.00
#
_symmetry.space_group_name_H-M   'P 1'
#
loop_
_entity.id
_entity.type
_entity.pdbx_description
1 polymer ?
#
loop_
_entity_poly.entity_id
_entity_poly.type
_entity_poly.pdbx_seq_one_letter_code
_entity_poly.pdbx_strand_id
1 'polypeptide(L)'
;MTTATSPTDQLGRNAAPEQVSRIFKELRELKVACRRADAHSRVIVLIQACIDNGINTRGRIRGTLIKLGFNEDHVVIVLNACAGPNPDVYHWYRDEAGVYHNHVGTAVPAAA
;
A
#
# COMPACT_ATOMS: atom_id res chain seq x y z
N MET A 1 -34.09 7.65 1.09
CA MET A 1 -32.86 8.15 0.47
C MET A 1 -31.74 7.94 1.47
N THR A 2 -30.99 6.85 1.35
CA THR A 2 -29.96 6.44 2.31
C THR A 2 -28.61 6.75 1.69
N THR A 3 -27.93 7.78 2.17
CA THR A 3 -26.55 8.08 1.77
C THR A 3 -25.63 7.06 2.42
N ALA A 4 -25.06 6.17 1.61
CA ALA A 4 -24.01 5.26 2.00
C ALA A 4 -22.70 6.06 2.16
N THR A 5 -22.27 6.25 3.41
CA THR A 5 -20.96 6.79 3.73
C THR A 5 -19.91 5.73 3.40
N SER A 6 -19.00 6.05 2.47
CA SER A 6 -17.88 5.18 2.10
C SER A 6 -16.97 4.87 3.30
N PRO A 7 -16.64 3.60 3.58
CA PRO A 7 -15.90 3.19 4.79
C PRO A 7 -14.37 3.42 4.73
N THR A 8 -13.83 4.01 3.67
CA THR A 8 -12.38 4.07 3.44
C THR A 8 -11.65 5.19 4.21
N ASP A 9 -12.37 6.11 4.87
CA ASP A 9 -11.79 7.27 5.56
C ASP A 9 -11.39 7.00 7.04
N GLN A 10 -11.82 5.88 7.64
CA GLN A 10 -11.68 5.67 9.10
C GLN A 10 -10.35 5.04 9.59
N LEU A 11 -9.49 4.55 8.71
CA LEU A 11 -8.23 3.86 9.10
C LEU A 11 -7.10 4.82 9.56
N GLY A 12 -7.34 6.14 9.49
CA GLY A 12 -6.31 7.16 9.67
C GLY A 12 -5.98 7.55 11.10
N ARG A 13 -6.91 7.45 12.06
CA ARG A 13 -6.69 8.06 13.40
C ARG A 13 -6.98 7.18 14.63
N ASN A 14 -7.77 6.12 14.54
CA ASN A 14 -8.10 5.21 15.66
C ASN A 14 -8.47 3.80 15.16
N ALA A 15 -7.64 3.18 14.33
CA ALA A 15 -7.90 1.79 13.93
C ALA A 15 -7.92 0.91 15.19
N ALA A 16 -9.00 0.15 15.38
CA ALA A 16 -9.12 -0.75 16.51
C ALA A 16 -7.95 -1.75 16.51
N PRO A 17 -7.44 -2.19 17.68
CA PRO A 17 -6.29 -3.10 17.76
C PRO A 17 -6.50 -4.40 16.96
N GLU A 18 -7.74 -4.87 16.86
CA GLU A 18 -8.14 -6.00 16.02
C GLU A 18 -7.87 -5.77 14.52
N GLN A 19 -8.19 -4.57 14.03
CA GLN A 19 -8.00 -4.21 12.63
C GLN A 19 -6.52 -4.12 12.28
N VAL A 20 -5.71 -3.51 13.16
CA VAL A 20 -4.26 -3.46 13.01
C VAL A 20 -3.68 -4.89 12.99
N SER A 21 -4.12 -5.75 13.90
CA SER A 21 -3.64 -7.13 14.00
C SER A 21 -3.98 -7.94 12.75
N ARG A 22 -5.19 -7.74 12.21
CA ARG A 22 -5.63 -8.34 10.95
C ARG A 22 -4.76 -7.89 9.78
N ILE A 23 -4.54 -6.59 9.61
CA ILE A 23 -3.70 -6.06 8.51
C ILE A 23 -2.27 -6.62 8.61
N PHE A 24 -1.67 -6.63 9.81
CA PHE A 24 -0.33 -7.21 9.97
C PHE A 24 -0.28 -8.71 9.67
N LYS A 25 -1.35 -9.45 9.99
CA LYS A 25 -1.47 -10.87 9.61
C LYS A 25 -1.51 -11.03 8.09
N GLU A 26 -2.39 -10.29 7.42
CA GLU A 26 -2.52 -10.32 5.95
C GLU A 26 -1.21 -9.94 5.24
N LEU A 27 -0.50 -8.91 5.72
CA LEU A 27 0.80 -8.51 5.17
C LEU A 27 1.89 -9.57 5.38
N ARG A 28 1.88 -10.28 6.51
CA ARG A 28 2.82 -11.41 6.75
C ARG A 28 2.52 -12.58 5.83
N GLU A 29 1.25 -12.93 5.66
CA GLU A 29 0.83 -13.98 4.74
C GLU A 29 1.22 -13.64 3.30
N LEU A 30 0.98 -12.39 2.87
CA LEU A 30 1.40 -11.89 1.57
C LEU A 30 2.93 -11.95 1.39
N LYS A 31 3.71 -11.53 2.42
CA LYS A 31 5.18 -11.66 2.41
C LYS A 31 5.64 -13.10 2.19
N VAL A 32 4.94 -14.08 2.77
CA VAL A 32 5.24 -15.51 2.64
C VAL A 32 4.82 -16.04 1.26
N ALA A 33 3.65 -15.62 0.76
CA ALA A 33 3.18 -15.98 -0.59
C ALA A 33 4.17 -15.51 -1.66
N CYS A 34 4.73 -14.31 -1.52
CA CYS A 34 5.70 -13.75 -2.44
C CYS A 34 7.15 -14.22 -2.21
N ARG A 35 7.41 -15.29 -1.43
CA ARG A 35 8.79 -15.70 -1.05
C ARG A 35 9.72 -16.02 -2.23
N ARG A 36 9.16 -16.39 -3.38
CA ARG A 36 9.92 -16.74 -4.60
C ARG A 36 10.23 -15.54 -5.49
N ALA A 37 9.59 -14.39 -5.25
CA ALA A 37 9.89 -13.15 -5.95
C ALA A 37 11.17 -12.52 -5.38
N ASP A 38 11.84 -11.72 -6.20
CA ASP A 38 13.01 -10.95 -5.77
C ASP A 38 12.63 -9.91 -4.71
N ALA A 39 13.64 -9.39 -4.00
CA ALA A 39 13.41 -8.47 -2.89
C ALA A 39 12.69 -7.19 -3.33
N HIS A 40 12.95 -6.69 -4.54
CA HIS A 40 12.37 -5.46 -5.06
C HIS A 40 10.87 -5.64 -5.35
N SER A 41 10.52 -6.68 -6.10
CA SER A 41 9.13 -7.04 -6.40
C SER A 41 8.31 -7.29 -5.14
N ARG A 42 8.90 -7.93 -4.12
CA ARG A 42 8.24 -8.15 -2.82
C ARG A 42 7.93 -6.84 -2.09
N VAL A 43 8.85 -5.88 -2.13
CA VAL A 43 8.64 -4.56 -1.50
C VAL A 43 7.53 -3.80 -2.22
N ILE A 44 7.50 -3.81 -3.57
CA ILE A 44 6.43 -3.16 -4.36
C ILE A 44 5.06 -3.68 -3.93
N VAL A 45 4.86 -5.00 -3.96
CA VAL A 45 3.59 -5.64 -3.61
C VAL A 45 3.14 -5.29 -2.19
N LEU A 46 4.07 -5.28 -1.23
CA LEU A 46 3.75 -4.92 0.16
C LEU A 46 3.43 -3.43 0.33
N ILE A 47 4.07 -2.54 -0.43
CA ILE A 47 3.73 -1.11 -0.44
C ILE A 47 2.33 -0.90 -1.01
N GLN A 48 2.00 -1.55 -2.13
CA GLN A 48 0.65 -1.49 -2.71
C GLN A 48 -0.40 -1.95 -1.70
N ALA A 49 -0.18 -3.10 -1.05
CA ALA A 49 -1.07 -3.61 -0.03
C ALA A 49 -1.18 -2.68 1.19
N CYS A 50 -0.09 -2.01 1.58
CA CYS A 50 -0.16 -0.99 2.64
C CYS A 50 -1.06 0.18 2.23
N ILE A 51 -0.90 0.69 1.00
CA ILE A 51 -1.70 1.79 0.48
C ILE A 51 -3.19 1.41 0.40
N ASP A 52 -3.51 0.21 -0.11
CA ASP A 52 -4.89 -0.31 -0.17
C ASP A 52 -5.54 -0.43 1.22
N ASN A 53 -4.73 -0.67 2.25
CA ASN A 53 -5.17 -0.75 3.65
C ASN A 53 -5.10 0.60 4.40
N GLY A 54 -4.90 1.71 3.70
CA GLY A 54 -4.83 3.05 4.29
C GLY A 54 -3.55 3.34 5.09
N ILE A 55 -2.55 2.47 5.01
CA ILE A 55 -1.17 2.72 5.46
C ILE A 55 -0.47 3.42 4.30
N ASN A 56 -0.80 4.69 4.10
CA ASN A 56 -0.51 5.42 2.86
C ASN A 56 0.35 6.67 3.07
N THR A 57 1.07 6.77 4.19
CA THR A 57 2.07 7.84 4.41
C THR A 57 3.45 7.21 4.53
N ARG A 58 4.48 7.94 4.08
CA ARG A 58 5.87 7.45 4.07
C ARG A 58 6.31 6.85 5.40
N GLY A 59 6.05 7.55 6.50
CA GLY A 59 6.42 7.09 7.85
C GLY A 59 5.72 5.81 8.27
N ARG A 60 4.42 5.68 7.95
CA ARG A 60 3.63 4.49 8.28
C ARG A 60 4.04 3.30 7.41
N ILE A 61 4.21 3.49 6.10
CA ILE A 61 4.66 2.45 5.17
C ILE A 61 6.03 1.92 5.62
N ARG A 62 7.00 2.83 5.81
CA ARG A 62 8.35 2.49 6.28
C ARG A 62 8.29 1.69 7.59
N GLY A 63 7.59 2.21 8.60
CA GLY A 63 7.49 1.55 9.91
C GLY A 63 6.85 0.16 9.84
N THR A 64 5.84 -0.02 8.99
CA THR A 64 5.19 -1.32 8.77
C THR A 64 6.15 -2.31 8.11
N LEU A 65 6.83 -1.94 7.02
CA LEU A 65 7.72 -2.85 6.30
C LEU A 65 8.98 -3.20 7.12
N ILE A 66 9.50 -2.28 7.93
CA ILE A 66 10.60 -2.57 8.87
C ILE A 66 10.17 -3.61 9.91
N LYS A 67 8.96 -3.49 10.47
CA LYS A 67 8.39 -4.50 11.40
C LYS A 67 8.18 -5.86 10.73
N LEU A 68 8.07 -5.89 9.41
CA LEU A 68 8.03 -7.11 8.61
C LEU A 68 9.43 -7.62 8.23
N GLY A 69 10.50 -6.95 8.66
CA GLY A 69 11.89 -7.37 8.47
C GLY A 69 12.52 -6.92 7.13
N PHE A 70 11.99 -5.87 6.50
CA PHE A 70 12.61 -5.26 5.33
C PHE A 70 13.60 -4.16 5.73
N ASN A 71 14.64 -3.99 4.93
CA ASN A 71 15.61 -2.91 5.11
C ASN A 71 14.95 -1.55 4.81
N GLU A 72 15.18 -0.59 5.71
CA GLU A 72 14.60 0.74 5.62
C GLU A 72 14.96 1.49 4.34
N ASP A 73 16.25 1.59 4.02
CA ASP A 73 16.74 2.35 2.87
C ASP A 73 16.18 1.75 1.59
N HIS A 74 16.16 0.42 1.48
CA HIS A 74 15.57 -0.26 0.34
C HIS A 74 14.08 0.08 0.19
N VAL A 75 13.30 0.08 1.28
CA VAL A 75 11.87 0.44 1.23
C VAL A 75 11.69 1.89 0.76
N VAL A 76 12.50 2.82 1.28
CA VAL A 76 12.43 4.23 0.91
C VAL A 76 12.81 4.45 -0.55
N ILE A 77 13.85 3.76 -1.04
CA ILE A 77 14.28 3.83 -2.44
C ILE A 77 13.16 3.34 -3.35
N VAL A 78 12.59 2.16 -3.08
CA VAL A 78 11.48 1.61 -3.88
C VAL A 78 10.26 2.53 -3.83
N LEU A 79 9.91 3.02 -2.64
CA LEU A 79 8.77 3.92 -2.45
C LEU A 79 8.86 5.18 -3.33
N ASN A 80 10.06 5.76 -3.46
CA ASN A 80 10.26 6.96 -4.26
C ASN A 80 10.46 6.63 -5.75
N ALA A 81 11.17 5.54 -6.09
CA ALA A 81 11.44 5.16 -7.47
C ALA A 81 10.17 4.77 -8.25
N CYS A 82 9.21 4.17 -7.56
CA CYS A 82 7.94 3.73 -8.13
C CYS A 82 6.80 4.76 -7.94
N ALA A 83 7.10 5.96 -7.44
CA ALA A 83 6.14 7.04 -7.28
C ALA A 83 6.20 8.05 -8.43
N GLY A 84 5.07 8.32 -9.07
CA GLY A 84 4.98 9.37 -10.07
C GLY A 84 3.58 9.52 -10.67
N PRO A 85 3.34 10.62 -11.41
CA PRO A 85 2.00 10.96 -11.91
C PRO A 85 1.51 10.06 -13.05
N ASN A 86 2.41 9.37 -13.75
CA ASN A 86 2.06 8.54 -14.90
C ASN A 86 1.71 7.10 -14.46
N PRO A 87 0.45 6.64 -14.63
CA PRO A 87 0.03 5.28 -14.27
C PRO A 87 0.65 4.17 -15.12
N ASP A 88 1.14 4.46 -16.33
CA ASP A 88 1.76 3.45 -17.20
C ASP A 88 3.19 3.07 -16.78
N VAL A 89 3.82 3.93 -15.98
CA VAL A 89 5.23 3.80 -15.57
C VAL A 89 5.36 3.54 -14.08
N TYR A 90 4.52 4.17 -13.28
CA TYR A 90 4.63 4.16 -11.82
C TYR A 90 3.52 3.31 -11.19
N HIS A 91 3.78 2.76 -10.01
CA HIS A 91 2.81 1.93 -9.29
C HIS A 91 1.84 2.77 -8.45
N TRP A 92 2.28 3.92 -7.99
CA TRP A 92 1.50 4.86 -7.17
C TRP A 92 1.89 6.29 -7.47
N TYR A 93 1.08 7.24 -7.03
CA TYR A 93 1.42 8.66 -6.98
C TYR A 93 1.34 9.18 -5.53
N ARG A 94 1.92 10.35 -5.30
CA ARG A 94 1.86 11.04 -4.00
C ARG A 94 1.15 12.37 -4.21
N ASP A 95 0.14 12.64 -3.38
CA ASP A 95 -0.59 13.90 -3.42
C ASP A 95 0.14 15.03 -2.66
N GLU A 96 -0.44 16.23 -2.70
CA GLU A 96 0.09 17.42 -2.02
C GLU A 96 0.10 17.28 -0.49
N ALA A 97 -0.83 16.49 0.07
CA ALA A 97 -0.86 16.19 1.51
C ALA A 97 0.22 15.16 1.91
N GLY A 98 0.95 14.62 0.95
CA GLY A 98 2.00 13.63 1.16
C GLY A 98 1.49 12.21 1.35
N VAL A 99 0.23 11.96 0.96
CA VAL A 99 -0.43 10.66 0.99
C VAL A 99 -0.19 9.95 -0.35
N TYR A 100 0.10 8.66 -0.28
CA TYR A 100 0.35 7.80 -1.43
C TYR A 100 -0.94 7.11 -1.86
N HIS A 101 -1.15 7.03 -3.17
CA HIS A 101 -2.34 6.42 -3.77
C HIS A 101 -1.88 5.47 -4.86
N ASN A 102 -2.37 4.23 -4.83
CA ASN A 102 -2.15 3.29 -5.93
C ASN A 102 -2.81 3.88 -7.17
N HIS A 103 -2.15 3.74 -8.32
CA HIS A 103 -2.86 3.99 -9.56
C HIS A 103 -3.96 2.96 -9.67
N VAL A 104 -5.22 3.42 -9.62
CA VAL A 104 -6.35 2.55 -9.91
C VAL A 104 -6.19 2.12 -11.36
N GLY A 105 -5.85 0.85 -11.56
CA GLY A 105 -5.96 0.25 -12.86
C GLY A 105 -7.40 0.48 -13.31
N THR A 106 -7.61 1.31 -14.33
CA THR A 106 -8.73 1.10 -15.23
C THR A 106 -8.49 -0.25 -15.85
N ALA A 107 -8.88 -1.31 -15.14
CA ALA A 107 -9.30 -2.54 -15.80
C ALA A 107 -10.41 -2.08 -16.73
N VAL A 108 -10.04 -1.77 -17.97
CA VAL A 108 -10.98 -1.58 -19.06
C VAL A 108 -11.86 -2.82 -18.99
N PRO A 109 -13.17 -2.71 -18.67
CA PRO A 109 -14.04 -3.84 -18.89
C PRO A 109 -13.92 -4.12 -20.38
N ALA A 110 -13.34 -5.28 -20.72
CA ALA A 110 -13.38 -5.77 -22.08
C ALA A 110 -14.85 -5.72 -22.51
N ALA A 111 -15.13 -4.80 -23.43
CA ALA A 111 -16.47 -4.55 -23.92
C ALA A 111 -17.03 -5.82 -24.56
N ALA A 112 -18.36 -5.91 -24.47
CA ALA A 112 -19.24 -7.02 -24.86
C ALA A 112 -19.00 -7.58 -26.27
#